data_AF-A0A929XGU3-F1
#
_entry.id   AF-A0A929XGU3-F1
#
_cell.length_a   1.000
_cell.length_b   1.000
_cell.length_c   1.000
_cell.angle_alpha   90.00
_cell.angle_beta   90.00
_cell.angle_gamma   90.00
#
_symmetry.space_group_name_H-M   'P 1'
#
loop_
_entity.id
_entity.type
_entity.pdbx_description
1 polymer ?
#
loop_
_entity_poly.entity_id
_entity_poly.type
_entity_poly.pdbx_seq_one_letter_code
_entity_poly.pdbx_strand_id
1 'polypeptide(L)' 'MNRLTKRVQDITMPEVRIIDLSKEKDIISEELKTLIQDRIDKKEQTILFLNRRGYSALSVCTNCRRYYKM' A
#
# COMPACT_ATOMS: atom_id res chain seq x y z
N MET A 1 -7.71 28.18 -16.09
CA MET A 1 -7.57 27.02 -15.17
C MET A 1 -7.63 25.77 -16.01
N ASN A 2 -6.49 25.12 -16.28
CA ASN A 2 -6.40 24.02 -17.23
C ASN A 2 -6.76 22.71 -16.53
N ARG A 3 -7.90 22.11 -16.89
CA ARG A 3 -8.36 20.82 -16.37
C ARG A 3 -7.87 19.71 -17.28
N LEU A 4 -7.08 18.79 -16.73
CA LEU A 4 -6.67 17.58 -17.45
C LEU A 4 -7.84 16.58 -17.46
N THR A 5 -8.42 16.34 -18.64
CA THR A 5 -9.55 15.42 -18.83
C THR A 5 -9.15 14.06 -19.38
N LYS A 6 -7.89 13.90 -19.78
CA LYS A 6 -7.35 12.67 -20.38
C LYS A 6 -6.00 12.31 -19.76
N ARG A 7 -5.71 11.01 -19.73
CA ARG A 7 -4.38 10.50 -19.34
C ARG A 7 -3.40 10.71 -20.48
N VAL A 8 -2.12 10.85 -20.14
CA VAL A 8 -1.06 10.88 -21.15
C VAL A 8 -1.11 9.58 -21.96
N GLN A 9 -1.00 9.68 -23.29
CA GLN A 9 -0.99 8.53 -24.20
C GLN A 9 -2.20 7.57 -24.06
N ASP A 10 -3.35 8.05 -23.58
CA ASP A 10 -4.56 7.23 -23.34
C ASP A 10 -4.30 5.96 -22.50
N ILE A 11 -3.26 5.99 -21.65
CA ILE A 11 -2.86 4.86 -20.81
C ILE A 11 -4.00 4.49 -19.87
N THR A 12 -4.33 3.19 -19.81
CA THR A 12 -5.35 2.66 -18.90
C THR A 12 -4.91 2.83 -17.45
N MET A 13 -5.90 2.94 -16.56
CA MET A 13 -5.60 2.93 -15.12
C MET A 13 -5.02 1.56 -14.75
N PRO A 14 -3.94 1.49 -13.93
CA PRO A 14 -3.46 0.22 -13.45
C PRO A 14 -4.53 -0.50 -12.62
N GLU A 15 -4.41 -1.81 -12.51
CA GLU A 15 -5.24 -2.57 -11.58
C GLU A 15 -4.93 -2.13 -10.14
N VAL A 16 -5.97 -1.83 -9.37
CA VAL A 16 -5.86 -1.43 -7.96
C VAL A 16 -6.65 -2.41 -7.12
N ARG A 17 -6.04 -2.91 -6.06
CA ARG A 17 -6.66 -3.84 -5.10
C ARG A 17 -6.64 -3.22 -3.70
N ILE A 18 -7.76 -3.35 -2.99
CA ILE A 18 -7.88 -2.98 -1.59
C ILE A 18 -7.72 -4.26 -0.77
N ILE A 19 -6.67 -4.33 0.03
CA ILE A 19 -6.40 -5.49 0.87
C ILE A 19 -6.86 -5.21 2.29
N ASP A 20 -7.73 -6.07 2.80
CA ASP A 20 -8.18 -6.02 4.18
C ASP A 20 -7.13 -6.66 5.10
N LEU A 21 -6.24 -5.82 5.65
CA LEU A 21 -5.22 -6.27 6.60
C LEU A 21 -5.83 -6.91 7.85
N SER A 22 -7.12 -6.73 8.16
CA SER A 22 -7.78 -7.34 9.32
C SER A 22 -7.75 -8.88 9.32
N LYS A 23 -7.52 -9.47 8.15
CA LYS A 23 -7.44 -10.92 7.92
C LYS A 23 -6.01 -11.44 7.82
N GLU A 24 -5.03 -10.55 7.79
CA GLU A 24 -3.60 -10.87 7.66
C GLU A 24 -2.95 -11.00 9.05
N LYS A 25 -1.93 -11.85 9.17
CA LYS A 25 -1.17 -12.01 10.42
C LYS A 25 -0.20 -10.85 10.68
N ASP A 26 0.35 -10.29 9.61
CA ASP A 26 1.35 -9.23 9.66
C ASP A 26 0.80 -7.88 9.16
N ILE A 27 1.58 -6.82 9.37
CA ILE A 27 1.28 -5.47 8.85
C ILE A 27 1.45 -5.35 7.33
N ILE A 28 2.11 -6.34 6.70
CA ILE A 28 2.27 -6.47 5.25
C ILE A 28 1.54 -7.76 4.84
N SER A 29 0.57 -7.66 3.93
CA SER A 29 -0.20 -8.81 3.47
C SER A 29 0.65 -9.83 2.70
N GLU A 30 0.26 -11.10 2.73
CA GLU A 30 0.93 -12.15 1.95
C GLU A 30 0.88 -11.88 0.43
N GLU A 31 -0.23 -11.28 -0.05
CA GLU A 31 -0.34 -10.85 -1.45
C GLU A 31 0.72 -9.80 -1.81
N LEU A 32 0.92 -8.78 -0.97
CA LEU A 32 1.92 -7.74 -1.22
C LEU A 32 3.35 -8.32 -1.16
N LYS A 33 3.63 -9.22 -0.21
CA LYS A 33 4.93 -9.91 -0.13
C LYS A 33 5.21 -10.71 -1.42
N THR A 34 4.22 -11.46 -1.90
CA THR A 34 4.32 -12.26 -3.13
C THR A 34 4.62 -11.38 -4.34
N LEU A 35 3.89 -10.26 -4.48
CA LEU A 35 4.10 -9.32 -5.59
C LEU A 35 5.47 -8.65 -5.52
N ILE A 36 5.93 -8.28 -4.32
CA ILE A 36 7.29 -7.73 -4.13
C ILE A 36 8.34 -8.75 -4.55
N GLN A 37 8.21 -10.02 -4.13
CA GLN A 37 9.15 -11.07 -4.50
C GLN A 37 9.18 -11.29 -6.02
N ASP A 38 8.00 -11.34 -6.66
CA ASP A 38 7.90 -11.47 -8.12
C ASP A 38 8.60 -10.30 -8.85
N ARG A 39 8.56 -9.07 -8.32
CA ARG A 39 9.35 -7.95 -8.87
C ARG A 39 10.84 -8.17 -8.71
N ILE A 40 11.29 -8.62 -7.54
CA ILE A 40 12.72 -8.90 -7.27
C ILE A 40 13.23 -9.99 -8.22
N ASP A 41 12.47 -11.07 -8.40
CA ASP A 41 12.84 -12.20 -9.27
C ASP A 41 12.97 -11.75 -10.73
N LYS A 42 12.17 -10.77 -11.15
CA LYS A 42 12.24 -10.13 -12.47
C LYS A 42 13.33 -9.06 -12.60
N LYS A 43 14.12 -8.81 -11.54
CA LYS A 43 15.10 -7.71 -11.44
C LYS A 43 14.46 -6.33 -11.60
N GLU A 44 13.22 -6.19 -11.16
CA GLU A 44 12.46 -4.94 -11.14
C GLU A 44 12.47 -4.34 -9.73
N GLN A 45 11.98 -3.09 -9.61
CA GLN A 45 11.91 -2.37 -8.35
C GLN A 45 10.47 -2.11 -7.92
N THR A 46 10.22 -2.24 -6.62
CA THR A 46 8.94 -1.86 -6.00
C THR A 46 9.08 -0.55 -5.24
N ILE A 47 8.18 0.40 -5.49
CA ILE A 47 8.08 1.63 -4.70
C ILE A 47 7.00 1.42 -3.63
N LEU A 48 7.39 1.54 -2.36
CA LEU A 48 6.47 1.51 -1.23
C LEU A 48 6.27 2.91 -0.67
N PHE A 49 5.03 3.39 -0.71
CA PHE A 49 4.66 4.66 -0.08
C PHE A 49 4.29 4.42 1.37
N LEU A 50 4.97 5.12 2.28
CA LEU A 50 4.72 5.10 3.71
C LEU A 50 4.36 6.51 4.19
N ASN A 51 3.63 6.59 5.30
CA ASN A 51 3.38 7.87 5.96
C ASN A 51 4.70 8.53 6.40
N ARG A 52 4.70 9.87 6.51
CA ARG A 52 5.88 10.64 6.93
C ARG A 52 6.35 10.18 8.32
N ARG A 53 7.67 10.00 8.49
CA ARG A 53 8.30 9.72 9.79
C ARG A 53 7.86 10.75 10.83
N GLY A 54 7.43 10.30 12.01
CA GLY A 54 6.88 11.15 13.07
C GLY A 54 5.38 11.46 12.95
N TYR A 55 4.71 10.96 11.90
CA TYR A 55 3.28 11.11 11.67
C TYR A 55 2.56 9.77 11.92
N SER A 56 2.54 9.33 13.18
CA SER A 56 1.66 8.24 13.61
C SER A 56 0.97 8.63 14.90
N ALA A 57 -0.11 9.41 14.79
CA ALA A 57 -0.92 9.81 15.94
C ALA A 57 -1.67 8.63 16.59
N LEU A 58 -1.58 7.43 15.99
CA LEU A 58 -2.32 6.24 16.39
C LEU A 58 -1.38 5.04 16.46
N SER A 59 -1.43 4.32 17.57
CA SER A 59 -0.87 2.98 17.70
C SER A 59 -2.00 1.95 17.57
N VAL A 60 -1.77 0.89 16.80
CA VAL A 60 -2.75 -0.19 16.61
C VAL A 60 -2.31 -1.42 17.40
N CYS A 61 -3.19 -1.95 18.25
CA CYS A 61 -2.92 -3.21 18.94
C CYS A 61 -2.94 -4.37 17.92
N THR A 62 -1.87 -5.15 17.84
CA THR A 62 -1.75 -6.30 16.93
C THR A 62 -2.66 -7.47 17.32
N ASN A 63 -3.09 -7.55 18.58
CA ASN A 63 -3.98 -8.60 19.07
C ASN A 63 -5.46 -8.32 18.79
N CYS A 64 -5.93 -7.09 19.08
CA CYS A 64 -7.36 -6.75 18.99
C CYS A 64 -7.71 -5.65 17.98
N ARG A 65 -6.70 -5.11 17.26
CA ARG A 65 -6.82 -4.09 16.21
C ARG A 65 -7.54 -2.80 16.63
N ARG A 66 -7.59 -2.50 17.92
CA ARG A 66 -8.06 -1.20 18.42
C ARG A 66 -6.98 -0.14 18.27
N TYR A 67 -7.42 1.08 17.93
CA TYR A 67 -6.59 2.26 17.82
C TYR A 67 -6.45 2.93 19.19
N TYR A 68 -5.21 3.28 19.55
CA TYR A 68 -4.89 4.08 20.71
C TYR A 68 -4.28 5.39 20.23
N LYS A 69 -4.85 6.51 20.66
CA LYS A 69 -4.21 7.81 20.50
C LYS A 69 -3.07 7.88 21.50
N MET A 70 -1.86 8.15 21.02
CA MET A 70 -0.73 8.47 21.92
C MET A 70 -1.03 9.73 22.70
#